data_AF-B7PJV4-F1
#
_entry.id   AF-B7PJV4-F1
#
_cell.length_a   1.000
_cell.length_b   1.000
_cell.length_c   1.000
_cell.angle_alpha   90.00
_cell.angle_beta   90.00
_cell.angle_gamma   90.00
#
_symmetry.space_group_name_H-M   'P 1'
#
loop_
_entity.id
_entity.type
_entity.pdbx_description
1 polymer ?
#
loop_
_entity_poly.entity_id
_entity_poly.type
_entity_poly.pdbx_seq_one_letter_code
_entity_poly.pdbx_strand_id
1 'polypeptide(L)'
;MDGEGTSGEAGSTTTLVSERQSEYNFEEARQRIKILELEMELERVRSANRCAVGGRPAERANVGADDLRHFSKALSGVIQKFPSEAEVPARFEAVETIFVTYRVPRAIWGQLIFPHVVEKVRYLATRLTAAESNDYARV
;
A
#
# COMPACT_ATOMS: atom_id res chain seq x y z
N MET A 1 -22.49 82.12 24.09
CA MET A 1 -21.23 81.38 23.93
C MET A 1 -21.60 79.96 23.60
N ASP A 2 -21.36 79.65 22.35
CA ASP A 2 -21.58 78.40 21.65
C ASP A 2 -20.71 77.27 22.23
N GLY A 3 -21.18 76.05 22.04
CA GLY A 3 -20.47 74.83 22.40
C GLY A 3 -21.11 73.63 21.72
N GLU A 4 -20.95 73.57 20.39
CA GLU A 4 -20.98 72.34 19.59
C GLU A 4 -20.10 71.27 20.28
N GLY A 5 -20.51 70.01 20.42
CA GLY A 5 -20.82 69.12 19.31
C GLY A 5 -19.59 68.26 19.04
N THR A 6 -19.50 67.07 19.67
CA THR A 6 -18.62 65.99 19.21
C THR A 6 -19.29 64.65 19.48
N SER A 7 -20.13 64.25 18.53
CA SER A 7 -20.67 62.92 18.36
C SER A 7 -19.78 62.10 17.43
N GLY A 8 -19.43 60.89 17.87
CA GLY A 8 -19.36 59.70 17.03
C GLY A 8 -18.10 59.45 16.21
N GLU A 9 -17.14 58.70 16.76
CA GLU A 9 -16.09 58.05 15.94
C GLU A 9 -15.57 56.70 16.47
N ALA A 10 -16.15 56.13 17.53
CA ALA A 10 -15.66 54.88 18.13
C ALA A 10 -16.35 53.59 17.62
N GLY A 11 -17.41 53.71 16.79
CA GLY A 11 -18.25 52.56 16.39
C GLY A 11 -17.88 51.90 15.06
N SER A 12 -17.05 52.52 14.22
CA SER A 12 -16.87 52.10 12.81
C SER A 12 -15.73 51.09 12.60
N THR A 13 -14.69 51.11 13.44
CA THR A 13 -13.50 50.27 13.28
C THR A 13 -13.67 48.86 13.86
N THR A 14 -14.41 48.71 14.96
CA THR A 14 -14.68 47.40 15.60
C THR A 14 -15.49 46.47 14.70
N THR A 15 -16.44 47.01 13.95
CA THR A 15 -17.33 46.24 13.06
C THR A 15 -16.57 45.66 11.86
N LEU A 16 -15.66 46.44 11.26
CA LEU A 16 -14.86 46.01 10.11
C LEU A 16 -13.83 44.93 10.44
N VAL A 17 -13.24 44.98 11.65
CA VAL A 17 -12.33 43.92 12.13
C VAL A 17 -13.09 42.64 12.41
N SER A 18 -14.30 42.74 12.98
CA SER A 18 -15.19 41.60 13.20
C SER A 18 -15.65 40.94 11.88
N GLU A 19 -15.86 41.74 10.83
CA GLU A 19 -16.31 41.28 9.53
C GLU A 19 -15.20 40.54 8.76
N ARG A 20 -13.97 41.06 8.77
CA ARG A 20 -12.81 40.33 8.20
C ARG A 20 -12.53 39.02 8.93
N GLN A 21 -12.72 38.99 10.25
CA GLN A 21 -12.52 37.76 11.03
C GLN A 21 -13.58 36.70 10.68
N SER A 22 -14.82 37.11 10.43
CA SER A 22 -15.89 36.19 10.05
C SER A 22 -15.72 35.65 8.63
N GLU A 23 -15.26 36.48 7.69
CA GLU A 23 -14.91 36.07 6.33
C GLU A 23 -13.81 35.02 6.32
N TYR A 24 -12.75 35.23 7.12
CA TYR A 24 -11.65 34.28 7.25
C TYR A 24 -12.12 32.93 7.80
N ASN A 25 -12.95 32.94 8.85
CA ASN A 25 -13.52 31.73 9.43
C ASN A 25 -14.43 30.98 8.44
N PHE A 26 -15.17 31.71 7.61
CA PHE A 26 -16.06 31.13 6.61
C PHE A 26 -15.28 30.48 5.47
N GLU A 27 -14.21 31.11 5.01
CA GLU A 27 -13.31 30.55 4.01
C GLU A 27 -12.60 29.30 4.53
N GLU A 28 -12.14 29.32 5.79
CA GLU A 28 -11.55 28.14 6.43
C GLU A 28 -12.57 26.99 6.54
N ALA A 29 -13.82 27.29 6.91
CA ALA A 29 -14.90 26.29 6.97
C ALA A 29 -15.18 25.69 5.58
N ARG A 30 -15.19 26.50 4.53
CA ARG A 30 -15.35 26.03 3.13
C ARG A 30 -14.22 25.11 2.71
N GLN A 31 -12.98 25.46 3.04
CA GLN A 31 -11.83 24.63 2.73
C GLN A 31 -11.88 23.28 3.46
N ARG A 32 -12.26 23.28 4.75
CA ARG A 32 -12.45 22.05 5.53
C ARG A 32 -13.53 21.14 4.95
N ILE A 33 -14.67 21.72 4.56
CA ILE A 33 -15.75 20.96 3.89
C ILE A 33 -15.23 20.32 2.60
N LYS A 34 -14.49 21.08 1.79
CA LYS A 34 -13.95 20.58 0.53
C LYS A 34 -12.92 19.46 0.71
N ILE A 35 -12.11 19.53 1.77
CA ILE A 35 -11.18 18.45 2.13
C ILE A 35 -11.96 17.19 2.51
N LEU A 36 -12.97 17.30 3.37
CA LEU A 36 -13.79 16.17 3.79
C LEU A 36 -14.54 15.53 2.61
N GLU A 37 -15.06 16.33 1.68
CA GLU A 37 -15.69 15.84 0.44
C GLU A 37 -14.70 15.06 -0.43
N LEU A 38 -13.48 15.57 -0.60
CA LEU A 38 -12.43 14.88 -1.36
C LEU A 38 -11.99 13.58 -0.69
N GLU A 39 -11.90 13.55 0.64
CA GLU A 39 -11.59 12.35 1.41
C GLU A 39 -12.70 11.30 1.27
N MET A 40 -13.96 11.71 1.34
CA MET A 40 -15.11 10.82 1.10
C MET A 40 -15.11 10.26 -0.31
N GLU A 41 -14.79 11.08 -1.32
CA GLU A 41 -14.73 10.65 -2.72
C GLU A 41 -13.56 9.68 -2.96
N LEU A 42 -12.39 9.95 -2.38
CA LEU A 42 -11.26 9.02 -2.41
C LEU A 42 -11.62 7.68 -1.77
N GLU A 43 -12.32 7.69 -0.63
CA GLU A 43 -12.74 6.45 0.02
C GLU A 43 -13.83 5.71 -0.76
N ARG A 44 -14.70 6.43 -1.47
CA ARG A 44 -15.67 5.85 -2.41
C ARG A 44 -14.98 5.16 -3.58
N VAL A 45 -14.03 5.83 -4.22
CA VAL A 45 -13.24 5.27 -5.33
C VAL A 45 -12.45 4.05 -4.88
N ARG A 46 -11.81 4.12 -3.69
CA ARG A 46 -11.13 2.96 -3.09
C ARG A 46 -12.09 1.80 -2.84
N SER A 47 -13.28 2.07 -2.31
CA SER A 47 -14.31 1.05 -2.07
C SER A 47 -14.81 0.41 -3.36
N ALA A 48 -15.06 1.21 -4.40
CA ALA A 48 -15.49 0.73 -5.71
C ALA A 48 -14.41 -0.16 -6.35
N ASN A 49 -13.14 0.22 -6.27
CA ASN A 49 -12.02 -0.61 -6.73
C ASN A 49 -11.88 -1.91 -5.94
N ARG A 50 -12.18 -1.91 -4.62
CA ARG A 50 -12.19 -3.14 -3.80
C ARG A 50 -13.31 -4.10 -4.20
N CYS A 51 -14.48 -3.60 -4.58
CA CYS A 51 -15.62 -4.43 -4.98
C CYS A 51 -15.52 -4.95 -6.43
N ALA A 52 -14.84 -4.26 -7.34
CA ALA A 52 -14.65 -4.71 -8.72
C ALA A 52 -13.71 -5.93 -8.85
N VAL A 53 -12.90 -6.21 -7.84
CA VAL A 53 -11.97 -7.36 -7.80
C VAL A 53 -12.57 -8.48 -6.94
N GLY A 54 -13.79 -8.90 -7.27
CA GLY A 54 -14.43 -10.04 -6.64
C GLY A 54 -13.64 -11.33 -6.88
N GLY A 55 -13.14 -11.94 -5.80
CA GLY A 55 -12.85 -13.38 -5.79
C GLY A 55 -11.43 -13.83 -5.43
N ARG A 56 -10.75 -13.25 -4.44
CA ARG A 56 -9.67 -13.95 -3.70
C ARG A 56 -9.53 -13.42 -2.28
N PRO A 57 -9.27 -14.29 -1.29
CA PRO A 57 -9.29 -13.91 0.11
C PRO A 57 -8.20 -12.89 0.40
N ALA A 58 -8.56 -11.98 1.30
CA ALA A 58 -7.82 -10.83 1.74
C ALA A 58 -6.39 -11.15 2.23
N GLU A 59 -5.61 -10.09 2.37
CA GLU A 59 -4.33 -10.03 3.09
C GLU A 59 -3.08 -10.21 2.24
N ARG A 60 -2.95 -9.39 1.18
CA ARG A 60 -1.62 -8.90 0.79
C ARG A 60 -1.72 -7.40 0.67
N ALA A 61 -1.09 -6.74 1.64
CA ALA A 61 -0.80 -5.33 1.59
C ALA A 61 -0.44 -4.92 0.16
N ASN A 62 -0.98 -3.78 -0.28
CA ASN A 62 -0.47 -3.01 -1.41
C ASN A 62 0.98 -2.55 -1.12
N VAL A 63 1.90 -3.48 -0.87
CA VAL A 63 3.31 -3.23 -1.15
C VAL A 63 3.37 -3.16 -2.67
N GLY A 64 3.73 -1.98 -3.16
CA GLY A 64 3.39 -1.55 -4.52
C GLY A 64 3.81 -2.59 -5.55
N ALA A 65 2.97 -2.83 -6.55
CA ALA A 65 3.35 -3.63 -7.71
C ALA A 65 4.70 -3.17 -8.31
N ASP A 66 5.02 -1.88 -8.14
CA ASP A 66 6.30 -1.27 -8.48
C ASP A 66 7.47 -1.79 -7.64
N ASP A 67 7.30 -2.00 -6.34
CA ASP A 67 8.34 -2.56 -5.46
C ASP A 67 8.63 -4.01 -5.86
N LEU A 68 7.59 -4.81 -6.09
CA LEU A 68 7.75 -6.18 -6.52
C LEU A 68 8.50 -6.26 -7.86
N ARG A 69 8.14 -5.40 -8.82
CA ARG A 69 8.83 -5.34 -10.12
C ARG A 69 10.27 -4.86 -9.99
N HIS A 70 10.53 -3.88 -9.12
CA HIS A 70 11.86 -3.37 -8.84
C HIS A 70 12.77 -4.46 -8.27
N PHE A 71 12.34 -5.12 -7.19
CA PHE A 71 13.12 -6.18 -6.55
C PHE A 71 13.23 -7.43 -7.43
N SER A 72 12.18 -7.79 -8.18
CA SER A 72 12.23 -8.88 -9.15
C SER A 72 13.32 -8.64 -10.20
N LYS A 73 13.44 -7.42 -10.72
CA LYS A 73 14.50 -7.06 -11.68
C LYS A 73 15.88 -6.98 -11.03
N ALA A 74 15.98 -6.40 -9.84
CA ALA A 74 17.25 -6.28 -9.13
C ALA A 74 17.85 -7.64 -8.73
N LEU A 75 16.98 -8.61 -8.43
CA LEU A 75 17.38 -9.93 -7.95
C LEU A 75 17.39 -11.00 -9.05
N SER A 76 17.08 -10.64 -10.31
CA SER A 76 16.91 -11.59 -11.42
C SER A 76 18.20 -12.36 -11.80
N GLY A 77 19.36 -11.98 -11.26
CA GLY A 77 20.62 -12.69 -11.41
C GLY A 77 21.25 -13.17 -10.09
N VAL A 78 20.64 -12.84 -8.95
CA VAL A 78 21.17 -13.18 -7.62
C VAL A 78 20.50 -14.44 -7.08
N ILE A 79 19.21 -14.61 -7.34
CA ILE A 79 18.47 -15.82 -6.97
C ILE A 79 18.82 -16.93 -7.97
N GLN A 80 19.74 -17.81 -7.56
CA GLN A 80 20.12 -18.97 -8.37
C GLN A 80 18.94 -19.93 -8.59
N LYS A 81 19.00 -20.69 -9.69
CA LYS A 81 18.01 -21.73 -10.03
C LYS A 81 17.91 -22.77 -8.90
N PHE A 82 16.73 -23.39 -8.79
CA PHE A 82 16.45 -24.37 -7.74
C PHE A 82 17.43 -25.57 -7.82
N PRO A 83 18.20 -25.85 -6.75
CA PRO A 83 19.17 -26.94 -6.74
C PRO A 83 18.50 -28.33 -6.63
N SER A 84 19.31 -29.37 -6.46
CA SER A 84 18.84 -30.73 -6.18
C SER A 84 18.16 -30.81 -4.80
N GLU A 85 17.32 -31.82 -4.57
CA GLU A 85 16.41 -31.90 -3.40
C GLU A 85 17.12 -31.82 -2.04
N ALA A 86 18.36 -32.30 -1.93
CA ALA A 86 19.12 -32.29 -0.69
C ALA A 86 19.56 -30.89 -0.23
N GLU A 87 19.63 -29.91 -1.14
CA GLU A 87 20.16 -28.57 -0.88
C GLU A 87 19.06 -27.52 -0.68
N VAL A 88 17.79 -27.95 -0.71
CA VAL A 88 16.62 -27.05 -0.65
C VAL A 88 16.59 -26.21 0.64
N PRO A 89 16.82 -26.78 1.85
CA PRO A 89 16.80 -25.99 3.09
C PRO A 89 17.89 -24.90 3.12
N ALA A 90 19.14 -25.28 2.83
CA ALA A 90 20.27 -24.34 2.79
C ALA A 90 20.07 -23.22 1.76
N ARG A 91 19.36 -23.51 0.66
CA ARG A 91 19.04 -22.52 -0.36
C ARG A 91 17.98 -21.52 0.09
N PHE A 92 16.99 -21.92 0.89
CA PHE A 92 16.04 -20.97 1.46
C PHE A 92 16.74 -20.02 2.44
N GLU A 93 17.66 -20.52 3.28
CA GLU A 93 18.48 -19.68 4.16
C GLU A 93 19.34 -18.68 3.37
N ALA A 94 19.94 -19.11 2.26
CA ALA A 94 20.70 -18.23 1.37
C ALA A 94 19.81 -17.14 0.73
N VAL A 95 18.60 -17.49 0.28
CA VAL A 95 17.62 -16.53 -0.27
C VAL A 95 17.15 -15.54 0.78
N GLU A 96 16.87 -15.99 2.00
CA GLU A 96 16.52 -15.09 3.11
C GLU A 96 17.66 -14.13 3.43
N THR A 97 18.90 -14.62 3.44
CA THR A 97 20.09 -13.78 3.64
C THR A 97 20.22 -12.72 2.55
N ILE A 98 19.96 -13.08 1.29
CA ILE A 98 19.91 -12.13 0.17
C ILE A 98 18.81 -11.09 0.41
N PHE A 99 17.59 -11.50 0.73
CA PHE A 99 16.49 -10.56 0.95
C PHE A 99 16.73 -9.60 2.11
N VAL A 100 17.37 -10.06 3.19
CA VAL A 100 17.82 -9.20 4.29
C VAL A 100 18.89 -8.21 3.81
N THR A 101 19.88 -8.68 3.06
CA THR A 101 20.99 -7.86 2.54
C THR A 101 20.48 -6.74 1.64
N TYR A 102 19.54 -7.05 0.74
CA TYR A 102 18.93 -6.08 -0.16
C TYR A 102 17.75 -5.31 0.46
N ARG A 103 17.50 -5.48 1.77
CA ARG A 103 16.41 -4.82 2.53
C ARG A 103 15.04 -4.96 1.86
N VAL A 104 14.77 -6.13 1.31
CA VAL A 104 13.49 -6.43 0.66
C VAL A 104 12.39 -6.47 1.73
N PRO A 105 11.23 -5.82 1.52
CA PRO A 105 10.12 -5.90 2.47
C PRO A 105 9.60 -7.33 2.66
N ARG A 106 9.44 -7.77 3.92
CA ARG A 106 9.05 -9.16 4.24
C ARG A 106 7.71 -9.58 3.64
N ALA A 107 6.81 -8.64 3.43
CA ALA A 107 5.51 -8.86 2.80
C ALA A 107 5.59 -9.35 1.34
N ILE A 108 6.68 -9.07 0.62
CA ILE A 108 6.85 -9.47 -0.80
C ILE A 108 7.80 -10.65 -1.00
N TRP A 109 8.44 -11.15 0.06
CA TRP A 109 9.39 -12.28 -0.04
C TRP A 109 8.73 -13.51 -0.66
N GLY A 110 7.50 -13.82 -0.21
CA GLY A 110 6.71 -14.92 -0.77
C GLY A 110 6.42 -14.74 -2.25
N GLN A 111 6.10 -13.52 -2.70
CA GLN A 111 5.83 -13.25 -4.11
C GLN A 111 7.07 -13.36 -5.00
N LEU A 112 8.25 -13.00 -4.46
CA LEU A 112 9.52 -13.10 -5.19
C LEU A 112 10.00 -14.56 -5.32
N ILE A 113 9.81 -15.40 -4.30
CA ILE A 113 10.29 -16.79 -4.33
C ILE A 113 9.36 -17.75 -5.06
N PHE A 114 8.04 -17.48 -5.03
CA PHE A 114 7.02 -18.41 -5.54
C PHE A 114 7.22 -18.82 -7.00
N PRO A 115 7.57 -17.93 -7.96
CA PRO A 115 7.81 -18.34 -9.35
C PRO A 115 8.90 -19.41 -9.49
N HIS A 116 9.96 -19.32 -8.68
CA HIS A 116 11.06 -20.28 -8.69
C HIS A 116 10.65 -21.64 -8.12
N VAL A 117 9.80 -21.64 -7.08
CA VAL A 117 9.26 -22.88 -6.48
C VAL A 117 8.32 -23.57 -7.46
N VAL A 118 7.40 -22.82 -8.07
CA VAL A 118 6.39 -23.37 -8.99
C VAL A 118 7.04 -24.04 -10.21
N GLU A 119 8.12 -23.47 -10.75
CA GLU A 119 8.85 -24.07 -11.86
C GLU A 119 9.39 -25.47 -11.50
N LYS A 120 9.99 -25.60 -10.31
CA LYS A 120 10.50 -26.88 -9.81
C LYS A 120 9.38 -27.86 -9.48
N VAL A 121 8.31 -27.40 -8.82
CA VAL A 121 7.15 -28.24 -8.49
C VAL A 121 6.49 -28.77 -9.76
N ARG A 122 6.32 -27.94 -10.80
CA ARG A 122 5.77 -28.38 -12.09
C ARG A 122 6.66 -29.43 -12.74
N TYR A 123 7.97 -29.23 -12.72
CA TYR A 123 8.93 -30.20 -13.25
C TYR A 123 8.90 -31.53 -12.48
N LEU A 124 8.81 -31.50 -11.15
CA LEU A 124 8.70 -32.71 -10.32
C LEU A 124 7.35 -33.41 -10.53
N ALA A 125 6.24 -32.67 -10.64
CA ALA A 125 4.91 -33.20 -10.92
C ALA A 125 4.85 -34.00 -12.23
N THR A 126 5.59 -33.57 -13.26
CA THR A 126 5.67 -34.34 -14.53
C THR A 126 6.46 -35.64 -14.44
N ARG A 127 7.24 -35.84 -13.38
CA ARG A 127 8.10 -37.02 -13.19
C ARG A 127 7.53 -38.03 -12.18
N LEU A 128 6.49 -37.65 -11.45
CA LEU A 128 5.77 -38.52 -10.52
C LEU A 128 4.85 -39.46 -11.32
N THR A 129 4.93 -40.75 -11.02
CA THR A 129 3.96 -41.73 -11.52
C THR A 129 2.62 -41.57 -10.80
N ALA A 130 1.53 -42.07 -11.39
CA ALA A 130 0.19 -41.98 -10.79
C ALA A 130 0.09 -42.63 -9.40
N ALA A 131 0.97 -43.61 -9.11
CA ALA A 131 1.08 -44.24 -7.80
C ALA A 131 1.75 -43.35 -6.76
N GLU A 132 2.77 -42.57 -7.14
CA GLU A 132 3.51 -41.67 -6.25
C GLU A 132 2.76 -40.34 -6.01
N SER A 133 1.92 -39.93 -6.96
CA SER A 133 1.04 -38.74 -6.84
C SER A 133 0.02 -38.86 -5.69
N ASN A 134 -0.33 -40.09 -5.29
CA ASN A 134 -1.38 -40.38 -4.30
C ASN A 134 -0.84 -40.76 -2.91
N ASP A 135 0.46 -40.62 -2.66
CA ASP A 135 1.08 -41.03 -1.39
C ASP A 135 0.83 -40.05 -0.22
N TYR A 136 0.06 -38.98 -0.45
CA TYR A 136 -0.44 -38.10 0.61
C TYR A 136 -1.34 -38.81 1.63
N ALA A 137 -1.85 -40.01 1.31
CA ALA A 137 -2.62 -40.83 2.23
C ALA A 137 -1.76 -41.59 3.27
N ARG A 138 -0.43 -41.55 3.15
CA ARG A 138 0.50 -42.39 3.92
C ARG A 138 1.40 -41.64 4.89
N VAL A 139 1.22 -40.31 5.00
CA VAL A 139 1.92 -39.41 5.94
C VAL A 139 0.95 -38.86 6.96
#